data_AF-I0Z9Q5-F1
#
_entry.id   AF-I0Z9Q5-F1
#
_cell.length_a   1.000
_cell.length_b   1.000
_cell.length_c   1.000
_cell.angle_alpha   90.00
_cell.angle_beta   90.00
_cell.angle_gamma   90.00
#
_symmetry.space_group_name_H-M   'P 1'
#
loop_
_entity.id
_entity.type
_entity.pdbx_description
1 polymer ?
#
loop_
_entity_poly.entity_id
_entity_poly.type
_entity_poly.pdbx_seq_one_letter_code
_entity_poly.pdbx_strand_id
1 'polypeptide(L)'
;MAKDAIDLQTVSTQPLIVNPISFRLHNVDASEMLQQVLLDYGCEKKLTDFEPYGHDIANNDVCLAISLAWERNRGRQSPFYPYIRSLPEETPCFFTKENDEVRQILQELGTHSHEIERIVAMVDIERALFNDAVKAVVREIPLGKALGVTVKDVMWCFAHVLARRMNDGDDVAHGHIRPALCPVANHESAGLSFELGAGTSRIPGSMDVLVSLLDGVPRPLAAGDELYIAYRSPSGDTYEEQLVNHVEMRGAES
;
A
#
# COMPACT_ATOMS: atom_id res chain seq x y z
N MET A 1 8.58 -15.75 -42.47
CA MET A 1 8.03 -14.43 -42.12
C MET A 1 6.73 -14.69 -41.37
N ALA A 2 6.76 -14.74 -40.04
CA ALA A 2 5.59 -14.89 -39.19
C ALA A 2 5.24 -13.54 -38.55
N LYS A 3 5.12 -12.52 -39.42
CA LYS A 3 4.61 -11.18 -39.09
C LYS A 3 3.16 -11.05 -39.55
N ASP A 4 2.45 -12.18 -39.55
CA ASP A 4 1.02 -12.19 -39.83
C ASP A 4 0.33 -11.46 -38.68
N ALA A 5 -0.45 -10.46 -39.10
CA ALA A 5 -1.16 -9.47 -38.29
C ALA A 5 -1.54 -10.01 -36.90
N ILE A 6 -0.76 -9.61 -35.90
CA ILE A 6 -1.23 -9.62 -34.54
C ILE A 6 -2.47 -8.72 -34.52
N ASP A 7 -3.65 -9.33 -34.36
CA ASP A 7 -4.90 -8.61 -34.28
C ASP A 7 -4.85 -7.63 -33.10
N LEU A 8 -4.80 -6.34 -33.43
CA LEU A 8 -4.65 -5.25 -32.46
C LEU A 8 -5.82 -5.26 -31.47
N GLN A 9 -7.00 -5.73 -31.88
CA GLN A 9 -8.14 -5.87 -30.99
C GLN A 9 -7.92 -6.98 -29.96
N THR A 10 -7.36 -8.12 -30.38
CA THR A 10 -7.01 -9.24 -29.50
C THR A 10 -5.90 -8.88 -28.51
N VAL A 11 -4.82 -8.20 -28.93
CA VAL A 11 -3.73 -7.78 -28.01
C VAL A 11 -4.20 -6.78 -26.97
N SER A 12 -5.12 -5.90 -27.35
CA SER A 12 -5.55 -4.82 -26.47
C SER A 12 -6.59 -5.27 -25.44
N THR A 13 -7.23 -6.42 -25.62
CA THR A 13 -8.29 -6.94 -24.73
C THR A 13 -7.92 -8.22 -23.99
N GLN A 14 -6.75 -8.81 -24.27
CA GLN A 14 -6.27 -9.98 -23.55
C GLN A 14 -5.72 -9.60 -22.15
N PRO A 15 -5.98 -10.43 -21.12
CA PRO A 15 -5.30 -10.33 -19.84
C PRO A 15 -3.78 -10.33 -19.99
N LEU A 16 -3.12 -9.26 -19.58
CA LEU A 16 -1.66 -9.16 -19.55
C LEU A 16 -1.09 -9.79 -18.29
N ILE A 17 -1.72 -9.50 -17.14
CA ILE A 17 -1.37 -10.06 -15.84
C ILE A 17 -2.65 -10.53 -15.18
N VAL A 18 -2.59 -11.73 -14.61
CA VAL A 18 -3.66 -12.29 -13.81
C VAL A 18 -3.11 -12.59 -12.42
N ASN A 19 -3.74 -12.05 -11.38
CA ASN A 19 -3.34 -12.27 -10.00
C ASN A 19 -4.52 -12.79 -9.16
N PRO A 20 -4.48 -14.04 -8.66
CA PRO A 20 -5.48 -14.52 -7.72
C PRO A 20 -5.66 -13.57 -6.53
N ILE A 21 -6.92 -13.26 -6.18
CA ILE A 21 -7.22 -12.40 -5.03
C ILE A 21 -6.66 -13.00 -3.73
N SER A 22 -6.53 -14.33 -3.65
CA SER A 22 -5.91 -15.04 -2.52
C SER A 22 -4.44 -14.70 -2.29
N PHE A 23 -3.75 -14.06 -3.24
CA PHE A 23 -2.38 -13.58 -3.04
C PHE A 23 -2.31 -12.13 -2.55
N ARG A 24 -3.44 -11.46 -2.37
CA ARG A 24 -3.44 -10.12 -1.78
C ARG A 24 -3.19 -10.20 -0.28
N LEU A 25 -2.55 -9.18 0.26
CA LEU A 25 -2.48 -8.97 1.71
C LEU A 25 -3.47 -7.87 2.06
N HIS A 26 -4.62 -8.22 2.64
CA HIS A 26 -5.68 -7.27 3.00
C HIS A 26 -5.57 -6.78 4.45
N ASN A 27 -5.98 -5.54 4.71
CA ASN A 27 -6.09 -4.96 6.04
C ASN A 27 -6.93 -5.82 7.00
N VAL A 28 -8.08 -6.32 6.54
CA VAL A 28 -8.98 -7.15 7.38
C VAL A 28 -8.29 -8.45 7.80
N ASP A 29 -7.62 -9.14 6.87
CA ASP A 29 -6.93 -10.40 7.16
C ASP A 29 -5.71 -10.17 8.06
N ALA A 30 -5.01 -9.06 7.85
CA ALA A 30 -3.95 -8.59 8.72
C ALA A 30 -4.47 -8.38 10.15
N SER A 31 -5.60 -7.68 10.31
CA SER A 31 -6.19 -7.38 11.62
C SER A 31 -6.63 -8.65 12.36
N GLU A 32 -7.30 -9.56 11.67
CA GLU A 32 -7.67 -10.88 12.21
C GLU A 32 -6.44 -11.71 12.63
N MET A 33 -5.39 -11.70 11.80
CA MET A 33 -4.16 -12.42 12.08
C MET A 33 -3.41 -11.83 13.29
N LEU A 34 -3.30 -10.50 13.39
CA LEU A 34 -2.70 -9.85 14.56
C LEU A 34 -3.52 -10.12 15.83
N GLN A 35 -4.85 -10.12 15.73
CA GLN A 35 -5.73 -10.49 16.84
C GLN A 35 -5.51 -11.93 17.28
N GLN A 36 -5.35 -12.86 16.33
CA GLN A 36 -5.07 -14.26 16.64
C GLN A 36 -3.70 -14.42 17.33
N VAL A 37 -2.68 -13.70 16.87
CA VAL A 37 -1.36 -13.71 17.52
C VAL A 37 -1.43 -13.21 18.96
N LEU A 38 -2.22 -12.18 19.24
CA LEU A 38 -2.46 -11.72 20.62
C LEU A 38 -3.07 -12.83 21.48
N LEU A 39 -4.10 -13.52 20.98
CA LEU A 39 -4.77 -14.61 21.69
C LEU A 39 -3.83 -15.78 21.94
N ASP A 40 -3.07 -16.20 20.93
CA ASP A 40 -2.09 -17.30 21.03
C ASP A 40 -0.97 -16.98 22.02
N TYR A 41 -0.65 -15.70 22.18
CA TYR A 41 0.31 -15.20 23.16
C TYR A 41 -0.30 -15.00 24.57
N GLY A 42 -1.57 -15.37 24.76
CA GLY A 42 -2.27 -15.32 26.05
C GLY A 42 -2.86 -13.95 26.39
N CYS A 43 -3.05 -13.06 25.42
CA CYS A 43 -3.68 -11.77 25.63
C CYS A 43 -5.18 -11.85 25.30
N GLU A 44 -6.03 -11.64 26.31
CA GLU A 44 -7.50 -11.67 26.16
C GLU A 44 -8.09 -10.36 25.62
N LYS A 45 -7.28 -9.29 25.53
CA LYS A 45 -7.70 -8.00 25.00
C LYS A 45 -7.81 -8.05 23.48
N LYS A 46 -8.81 -7.34 22.94
CA LYS A 46 -8.87 -7.07 21.51
C LYS A 46 -7.83 -6.02 21.11
N LEU A 47 -7.42 -6.04 19.85
CA LEU A 47 -6.50 -5.05 19.28
C LEU A 47 -7.03 -3.62 19.46
N THR A 48 -8.34 -3.43 19.36
CA THR A 48 -9.02 -2.15 19.59
C THR A 48 -9.04 -1.71 21.05
N ASP A 49 -8.82 -2.60 22.01
CA ASP A 49 -8.90 -2.28 23.45
C ASP A 49 -7.62 -1.58 23.98
N PHE A 50 -6.62 -1.37 23.12
CA PHE A 50 -5.33 -0.76 23.47
C PHE A 50 -5.32 0.75 23.20
N GLU A 51 -5.94 1.52 24.09
CA GLU A 51 -5.94 2.99 23.99
C GLU A 51 -4.53 3.61 24.13
N PRO A 52 -4.22 4.71 23.42
CA PRO A 52 -5.07 5.41 22.44
C PRO A 52 -4.97 4.85 21.00
N TYR A 53 -4.12 3.85 20.76
CA TYR A 53 -3.70 3.48 19.40
C TYR A 53 -4.45 2.29 18.79
N GLY A 54 -5.23 1.55 19.59
CA GLY A 54 -5.82 0.26 19.20
C GLY A 54 -6.69 0.34 17.95
N HIS A 55 -7.50 1.40 17.86
CA HIS A 55 -8.33 1.66 16.67
C HIS A 55 -7.49 2.00 15.43
N ASP A 56 -6.44 2.82 15.59
CA ASP A 56 -5.53 3.17 14.50
C ASP A 56 -4.74 1.95 14.02
N ILE A 57 -4.37 1.05 14.92
CA ILE A 57 -3.69 -0.20 14.57
C ILE A 57 -4.64 -1.17 13.86
N ALA A 58 -5.90 -1.26 14.29
CA ALA A 58 -6.86 -2.24 13.75
C ALA A 58 -7.42 -1.89 12.36
N ASN A 59 -7.51 -0.59 12.03
CA ASN A 59 -8.25 -0.11 10.85
C ASN A 59 -7.39 0.61 9.79
N ASN A 60 -6.09 0.72 10.02
CA ASN A 60 -5.21 1.54 9.17
C ASN A 60 -4.04 0.72 8.60
N ASP A 61 -3.28 1.35 7.73
CA ASP A 61 -2.06 0.85 7.08
C ASP A 61 -0.99 0.35 8.06
N VAL A 62 -1.08 0.77 9.33
CA VAL A 62 -0.30 0.23 10.45
C VAL A 62 -0.44 -1.29 10.53
N CYS A 63 -1.65 -1.82 10.39
CA CYS A 63 -1.95 -3.24 10.45
C CYS A 63 -1.20 -4.03 9.37
N LEU A 64 -1.30 -3.56 8.13
CA LEU A 64 -0.59 -4.12 6.99
C LEU A 64 0.92 -4.02 7.17
N ALA A 65 1.44 -2.90 7.70
CA ALA A 65 2.87 -2.72 7.92
C ALA A 65 3.41 -3.73 8.94
N ILE A 66 2.71 -3.95 10.06
CA ILE A 66 3.09 -4.94 11.08
C ILE A 66 3.05 -6.35 10.48
N SER A 67 2.00 -6.66 9.73
CA SER A 67 1.80 -7.97 9.08
C SER A 67 2.90 -8.24 8.06
N LEU A 68 3.24 -7.25 7.23
CA LEU A 68 4.32 -7.35 6.25
C LEU A 68 5.69 -7.50 6.94
N ALA A 69 5.91 -6.83 8.08
CA ALA A 69 7.13 -6.99 8.87
C ALA A 69 7.24 -8.40 9.46
N TRP A 70 6.13 -8.97 9.94
CA TRP A 70 6.09 -10.35 10.41
C TRP A 70 6.38 -11.35 9.30
N GLU A 71 5.72 -11.20 8.14
CA GLU A 71 5.97 -12.02 6.95
C GLU A 71 7.43 -11.91 6.48
N ARG A 72 8.03 -10.72 6.55
CA ARG A 72 9.46 -10.52 6.25
C ARG A 72 10.35 -11.31 7.19
N ASN A 73 10.08 -11.30 8.50
CA ASN A 73 10.87 -12.01 9.50
C ASN A 73 10.80 -13.53 9.37
N ARG A 74 9.70 -14.07 8.85
CA ARG A 74 9.57 -15.50 8.52
C ARG A 74 10.45 -15.92 7.34
N GLY A 75 10.98 -14.97 6.56
CA GLY A 75 11.86 -15.24 5.43
C GLY A 75 11.20 -16.23 4.46
N ARG A 76 11.94 -17.27 4.04
CA ARG A 76 11.47 -18.27 3.06
C ARG A 76 10.24 -19.08 3.48
N GLN A 77 9.82 -19.01 4.74
CA GLN A 77 8.61 -19.67 5.23
C GLN A 77 7.34 -18.84 4.98
N SER A 78 7.49 -17.58 4.58
CA SER A 78 6.39 -16.72 4.19
C SER A 78 5.94 -17.05 2.75
N PRO A 79 4.63 -17.18 2.48
CA PRO A 79 4.13 -17.24 1.11
C PRO A 79 4.41 -15.94 0.33
N PHE A 80 4.62 -14.82 1.04
CA PHE A 80 4.94 -13.51 0.47
C PHE A 80 6.44 -13.28 0.29
N TYR A 81 7.30 -14.26 0.63
CA TYR A 81 8.76 -14.10 0.53
C TYR A 81 9.26 -13.62 -0.84
N PRO A 82 8.77 -14.13 -1.99
CA PRO A 82 9.22 -13.65 -3.30
C PRO A 82 8.94 -12.16 -3.51
N TYR A 83 7.75 -11.71 -3.09
CA TYR A 83 7.36 -10.30 -3.17
C TYR A 83 8.21 -9.43 -2.25
N ILE A 84 8.34 -9.81 -0.98
CA ILE A 84 9.10 -9.04 0.01
C ILE A 84 10.56 -8.90 -0.44
N ARG A 85 11.15 -9.96 -1.01
CA ARG A 85 12.52 -9.92 -1.55
C ARG A 85 12.64 -9.04 -2.80
N SER A 86 11.57 -8.81 -3.54
CA SER A 86 11.55 -7.93 -4.71
C SER A 86 11.40 -6.44 -4.35
N LEU A 87 11.06 -6.13 -3.09
CA LEU A 87 10.93 -4.76 -2.64
C LEU A 87 12.31 -4.07 -2.56
N PRO A 88 12.40 -2.79 -2.96
CA PRO A 88 13.62 -2.00 -2.79
C PRO A 88 14.06 -1.94 -1.33
N GLU A 89 15.38 -2.05 -1.08
CA GLU A 89 15.91 -1.83 0.27
C GLU A 89 15.73 -0.38 0.71
N GLU A 90 15.93 0.58 -0.20
CA GLU A 90 15.65 1.99 0.00
C GLU A 90 14.17 2.31 -0.27
N THR A 91 13.53 2.93 0.72
CA THR A 91 12.10 3.23 0.68
C THR A 91 11.83 4.51 -0.13
N PRO A 92 10.85 4.50 -1.05
CA PRO A 92 10.63 5.62 -1.97
C PRO A 92 9.91 6.83 -1.34
N CYS A 93 9.46 6.75 -0.09
CA CYS A 93 8.65 7.78 0.55
C CYS A 93 9.47 8.78 1.38
N PHE A 94 8.99 10.03 1.48
CA PHE A 94 9.55 11.03 2.39
C PHE A 94 9.45 10.65 3.88
N PHE A 95 8.55 9.73 4.20
CA PHE A 95 8.29 9.28 5.57
C PHE A 95 9.51 8.73 6.32
N THR A 96 10.45 8.14 5.59
CA THR A 96 11.69 7.55 6.13
C THR A 96 12.90 8.47 6.00
N LYS A 97 12.70 9.70 5.50
CA LYS A 97 13.76 10.66 5.20
C LYS A 97 13.77 11.79 6.22
N GLU A 98 14.93 12.32 6.56
CA GLU A 98 15.00 13.48 7.45
C GLU A 98 14.42 14.73 6.80
N ASN A 99 13.92 15.68 7.60
CA ASN A 99 13.21 16.85 7.07
C ASN A 99 14.08 17.68 6.09
N ASP A 100 15.38 17.77 6.34
CA ASP A 100 16.32 18.44 5.44
C ASP A 100 16.54 17.68 4.12
N GLU A 101 16.49 16.34 4.15
CA GLU A 101 16.56 15.51 2.94
C GLU A 101 15.27 15.67 2.11
N VAL A 102 14.11 15.70 2.76
CA VAL A 102 12.83 15.98 2.09
C VAL A 102 12.85 17.36 1.42
N ARG A 103 13.33 18.40 2.13
CA ARG A 103 13.51 19.74 1.56
C ARG A 103 14.38 19.72 0.32
N GLN A 104 15.56 19.08 0.41
CA GLN A 104 16.50 19.01 -0.70
C GLN A 104 15.85 18.35 -1.93
N ILE A 105 15.19 17.20 -1.76
CA ILE A 105 14.53 16.50 -2.87
C ILE A 105 13.45 17.38 -3.51
N LEU A 106 12.62 18.04 -2.71
CA LEU A 106 11.57 18.92 -3.25
C LEU A 106 12.14 20.16 -3.96
N GLN A 107 13.27 20.70 -3.48
CA GLN A 107 13.98 21.78 -4.19
C GLN A 107 14.52 21.32 -5.54
N GLU A 108 15.11 20.11 -5.60
CA GLU A 108 15.60 19.51 -6.85
C GLU A 108 14.47 19.22 -7.84
N LEU A 109 13.27 18.91 -7.34
CA LEU A 109 12.05 18.75 -8.14
C LEU A 109 11.41 20.07 -8.59
N GLY A 110 11.96 21.22 -8.16
CA GLY A 110 11.47 22.54 -8.53
C GLY A 110 10.20 22.99 -7.80
N THR A 111 9.87 22.39 -6.66
CA THR A 111 8.71 22.75 -5.83
C THR A 111 8.88 24.15 -5.22
N HIS A 112 7.80 24.92 -5.08
CA HIS A 112 7.88 26.26 -4.50
C HIS A 112 8.15 26.21 -2.99
N SER A 113 8.92 27.17 -2.46
CA SER A 113 9.37 27.18 -1.06
C SER A 113 8.24 27.09 -0.03
N HIS A 114 7.09 27.71 -0.28
CA HIS A 114 5.93 27.64 0.61
C HIS A 114 5.27 26.24 0.62
N GLU A 115 5.27 25.54 -0.51
CA GLU A 115 4.78 24.16 -0.61
C GLU A 115 5.75 23.18 0.05
N ILE A 116 7.06 23.43 -0.08
CA ILE A 116 8.09 22.62 0.57
C ILE A 116 7.88 22.58 2.08
N GLU A 117 7.79 23.73 2.75
CA GLU A 117 7.62 23.74 4.21
C GLU A 117 6.27 23.14 4.63
N ARG A 118 5.21 23.29 3.81
CA ARG A 118 3.93 22.61 4.04
C ARG A 118 4.07 21.08 3.99
N ILE A 119 4.72 20.56 2.95
CA ILE A 119 4.93 19.11 2.79
C ILE A 119 5.82 18.57 3.90
N VAL A 120 6.91 19.27 4.24
CA VAL A 120 7.83 18.87 5.32
C VAL A 120 7.10 18.81 6.66
N ALA A 121 6.30 19.81 7.00
CA ALA A 121 5.51 19.80 8.23
C ALA A 121 4.49 18.66 8.26
N MET A 122 3.83 18.38 7.13
CA MET A 122 2.89 17.27 7.01
C MET A 122 3.57 15.92 7.24
N VAL A 123 4.72 15.69 6.57
CA VAL A 123 5.50 14.46 6.74
C VAL A 123 5.98 14.31 8.19
N ASP A 124 6.39 15.40 8.85
CA ASP A 124 6.82 15.38 10.25
C ASP A 124 5.69 14.95 11.21
N ILE A 125 4.49 15.52 11.02
CA ILE A 125 3.29 15.17 11.81
C ILE A 125 2.92 13.69 11.61
N GLU A 126 2.79 13.24 10.36
CA GLU A 126 2.45 11.84 10.07
C GLU A 126 3.49 10.88 10.66
N ARG A 127 4.77 11.22 10.54
CA ARG A 127 5.87 10.42 11.09
C ARG A 127 5.81 10.34 12.60
N ALA A 128 5.50 11.43 13.29
CA ALA A 128 5.35 11.44 14.75
C ALA A 128 4.19 10.54 15.20
N LEU A 129 3.00 10.74 14.61
CA LEU A 129 1.79 9.97 14.95
C LEU A 129 1.99 8.47 14.76
N PHE A 130 2.55 8.08 13.62
CA PHE A 130 2.78 6.68 13.32
C PHE A 130 3.90 6.07 14.16
N ASN A 131 4.99 6.81 14.40
CA ASN A 131 6.08 6.32 15.25
C ASN A 131 5.56 5.99 16.65
N ASP A 132 4.64 6.78 17.18
CA ASP A 132 4.09 6.53 18.51
C ASP A 132 3.16 5.31 18.51
N ALA A 133 2.30 5.17 17.50
CA ALA A 133 1.48 3.96 17.32
C ALA A 133 2.33 2.69 17.16
N VAL A 134 3.39 2.73 16.33
CA VAL A 134 4.29 1.59 16.14
C VAL A 134 5.10 1.28 17.39
N LYS A 135 5.60 2.29 18.10
CA LYS A 135 6.30 2.08 19.37
C LYS A 135 5.36 1.41 20.39
N ALA A 136 4.10 1.83 20.45
CA ALA A 136 3.11 1.19 21.32
C ALA A 136 2.92 -0.29 20.94
N VAL A 137 2.76 -0.62 19.65
CA VAL A 137 2.65 -2.02 19.18
C VAL A 137 3.88 -2.85 19.52
N VAL A 138 5.07 -2.30 19.30
CA VAL A 138 6.31 -3.06 19.44
C VAL A 138 6.73 -3.21 20.90
N ARG A 139 6.43 -2.22 21.75
CA ARG A 139 6.96 -2.14 23.13
C ARG A 139 5.91 -2.41 24.21
N GLU A 140 4.67 -1.96 24.01
CA GLU A 140 3.64 -1.94 25.06
C GLU A 140 2.60 -3.03 24.84
N ILE A 141 2.20 -3.24 23.60
CA ILE A 141 1.35 -4.35 23.19
C ILE A 141 2.25 -5.58 23.04
N PRO A 142 1.85 -6.77 23.52
CA PRO A 142 2.68 -7.97 23.42
C PRO A 142 2.91 -8.48 21.97
N LEU A 143 2.41 -7.77 20.96
CA LEU A 143 2.56 -8.07 19.54
C LEU A 143 4.00 -8.03 19.06
N GLY A 144 4.76 -6.96 19.37
CA GLY A 144 6.15 -6.83 18.90
C GLY A 144 7.01 -8.04 19.27
N LYS A 145 6.88 -8.48 20.53
CA LYS A 145 7.58 -9.66 21.05
C LYS A 145 7.03 -10.97 20.48
N ALA A 146 5.70 -11.10 20.35
CA ALA A 146 5.08 -12.31 19.78
C ALA A 146 5.47 -12.54 18.32
N LEU A 147 5.56 -11.46 17.53
CA LEU A 147 5.90 -11.49 16.11
C LEU A 147 7.41 -11.46 15.85
N GLY A 148 8.21 -11.10 16.86
CA GLY A 148 9.65 -10.90 16.73
C GLY A 148 10.02 -9.73 15.82
N VAL A 149 9.19 -8.69 15.74
CA VAL A 149 9.39 -7.51 14.87
C VAL A 149 9.93 -6.31 15.65
N THR A 150 10.75 -5.48 15.00
CA THR A 150 11.24 -4.23 15.58
C THR A 150 10.52 -3.02 15.00
N VAL A 151 10.62 -1.86 15.67
CA VAL A 151 10.10 -0.58 15.15
C VAL A 151 10.68 -0.30 13.76
N LYS A 152 11.98 -0.56 13.56
CA LYS A 152 12.66 -0.32 12.27
C LYS A 152 12.04 -1.16 11.15
N ASP A 153 11.71 -2.42 11.42
CA ASP A 153 11.11 -3.33 10.43
C ASP A 153 9.71 -2.86 10.02
N VAL A 154 8.90 -2.45 11.01
CA VAL A 154 7.54 -1.94 10.77
C VAL A 154 7.58 -0.62 9.99
N MET A 155 8.49 0.29 10.34
CA MET A 155 8.66 1.57 9.63
C MET A 155 9.05 1.37 8.16
N TRP A 156 9.98 0.45 7.89
CA TRP A 156 10.34 0.10 6.51
C TRP A 156 9.13 -0.49 5.77
N CYS A 157 8.37 -1.38 6.41
CA CYS A 157 7.20 -1.98 5.79
C CYS A 157 6.11 -0.94 5.50
N PHE A 158 5.89 0.00 6.42
CA PHE A 158 4.91 1.06 6.26
C PHE A 158 5.19 1.95 5.07
N ALA A 159 6.45 2.32 4.85
CA ALA A 159 6.86 3.05 3.66
C ALA A 159 6.47 2.34 2.35
N HIS A 160 6.58 1.01 2.32
CA HIS A 160 6.11 0.23 1.17
C HIS A 160 4.60 0.12 1.10
N VAL A 161 3.90 0.01 2.24
CA VAL A 161 2.42 0.04 2.29
C VAL A 161 1.91 1.36 1.71
N LEU A 162 2.39 2.51 2.17
CA LEU A 162 1.97 3.81 1.64
C LEU A 162 2.18 3.95 0.13
N ALA A 163 3.31 3.45 -0.37
CA ALA A 163 3.66 3.56 -1.78
C ALA A 163 2.94 2.55 -2.69
N ARG A 164 2.36 1.47 -2.14
CA ARG A 164 1.89 0.31 -2.92
C ARG A 164 0.52 -0.21 -2.54
N ARG A 165 -0.10 0.30 -1.48
CA ARG A 165 -1.45 -0.08 -1.11
C ARG A 165 -2.43 0.37 -2.19
N MET A 166 -3.41 -0.48 -2.45
CA MET A 166 -4.53 -0.22 -3.33
C MET A 166 -5.80 -0.32 -2.50
N ASN A 167 -6.80 0.50 -2.80
CA ASN A 167 -8.13 0.40 -2.23
C ASN A 167 -9.09 -0.15 -3.28
N ASP A 168 -10.00 -1.03 -2.87
CA ASP A 168 -11.10 -1.45 -3.73
C ASP A 168 -12.26 -0.45 -3.53
N GLY A 169 -12.43 0.50 -4.47
CA GLY A 169 -13.43 1.57 -4.36
C GLY A 169 -13.07 2.65 -3.33
N ASP A 170 -14.09 3.33 -2.79
CA ASP A 170 -13.92 4.46 -1.87
C ASP A 170 -13.66 4.04 -0.41
N ASP A 171 -13.69 2.74 -0.11
CA ASP A 171 -13.56 2.24 1.25
C ASP A 171 -12.09 2.00 1.63
N VAL A 172 -11.53 2.97 2.35
CA VAL A 172 -10.15 2.93 2.88
C VAL A 172 -9.92 1.76 3.84
N ALA A 173 -10.97 1.24 4.50
CA ALA A 173 -10.85 0.08 5.39
C ALA A 173 -10.49 -1.21 4.63
N HIS A 174 -10.63 -1.24 3.30
CA HIS A 174 -10.35 -2.39 2.44
C HIS A 174 -9.01 -2.30 1.70
N GLY A 175 -8.09 -1.47 2.19
CA GLY A 175 -6.73 -1.38 1.69
C GLY A 175 -6.02 -2.74 1.64
N HIS A 176 -5.26 -2.96 0.57
CA HIS A 176 -4.50 -4.19 0.37
C HIS A 176 -3.26 -3.99 -0.51
N ILE A 177 -2.29 -4.89 -0.35
CA ILE A 177 -1.14 -5.00 -1.25
C ILE A 177 -1.44 -6.09 -2.28
N ARG A 178 -1.04 -5.88 -3.54
CA ARG A 178 -1.12 -6.86 -4.64
C ARG A 178 0.29 -7.31 -5.04
N PRO A 179 0.87 -8.34 -4.39
CA PRO A 179 2.25 -8.77 -4.58
C PRO A 179 2.72 -8.98 -6.02
N ALA A 180 1.83 -9.45 -6.92
CA ALA A 180 2.18 -9.68 -8.33
C ALA A 180 2.08 -8.43 -9.23
N LEU A 181 1.40 -7.37 -8.77
CA LEU A 181 1.14 -6.15 -9.56
C LEU A 181 1.95 -4.95 -9.05
N CYS A 182 2.10 -4.80 -7.74
CA CYS A 182 2.84 -3.71 -7.10
C CYS A 182 4.35 -3.60 -7.45
N PRO A 183 5.10 -4.66 -7.83
CA PRO A 183 6.50 -4.53 -8.18
C PRO A 183 6.77 -4.13 -9.64
N VAL A 184 5.78 -4.19 -10.53
CA VAL A 184 6.02 -4.21 -11.99
C VAL A 184 5.45 -3.01 -12.75
N ALA A 185 4.66 -2.16 -12.11
CA ALA A 185 3.90 -1.15 -12.82
C ALA A 185 4.19 0.24 -12.26
N ASN A 186 4.85 1.06 -13.08
CA ASN A 186 5.07 2.47 -12.79
C ASN A 186 3.81 3.29 -13.12
N HIS A 187 3.70 4.49 -12.54
CA HIS A 187 2.59 5.38 -12.86
C HIS A 187 2.79 6.10 -14.19
N GLU A 188 1.76 6.07 -15.05
CA GLU A 188 1.58 7.04 -16.12
C GLU A 188 0.12 7.52 -16.07
N SER A 189 -0.12 8.83 -16.25
CA SER A 189 -1.47 9.39 -16.26
C SER A 189 -2.33 8.83 -17.40
N ALA A 190 -1.67 8.47 -18.50
CA ALA A 190 -2.19 7.73 -19.66
C ALA A 190 -1.92 6.21 -19.53
N GLY A 191 -1.64 5.73 -18.31
CA GLY A 191 -1.27 4.34 -18.04
C GLY A 191 -2.45 3.38 -18.12
N LEU A 192 -2.12 2.09 -18.12
CA LEU A 192 -3.10 1.02 -18.29
C LEU A 192 -4.12 1.01 -17.14
N SER A 193 -5.39 0.78 -17.47
CA SER A 193 -6.45 0.63 -16.46
C SER A 193 -6.60 -0.83 -16.01
N PHE A 194 -6.90 -1.02 -14.73
CA PHE A 194 -7.29 -2.32 -14.19
C PHE A 194 -8.78 -2.55 -14.43
N GLU A 195 -9.13 -3.60 -15.16
CA GLU A 195 -10.49 -4.12 -15.07
C GLU A 195 -10.52 -5.18 -13.97
N LEU A 196 -11.10 -4.81 -12.83
CA LEU A 196 -11.54 -5.78 -11.86
C LEU A 196 -12.60 -6.66 -12.55
N GLY A 197 -12.25 -7.91 -12.86
CA GLY A 197 -13.25 -8.91 -13.23
C GLY A 197 -14.33 -8.90 -12.17
N ALA A 198 -15.57 -8.59 -12.57
CA ALA A 198 -16.71 -8.28 -11.71
C ALA A 198 -16.69 -9.02 -10.36
N GLY A 199 -16.29 -8.32 -9.30
CA GLY A 199 -16.24 -8.87 -7.95
C GLY A 199 -15.32 -8.08 -7.03
N THR A 200 -15.86 -7.04 -6.39
CA THR A 200 -15.33 -6.51 -5.11
C THR A 200 -15.44 -7.54 -3.98
N SER A 201 -16.07 -8.68 -4.25
CA SER A 201 -16.26 -9.77 -3.32
C SER A 201 -15.07 -10.72 -3.33
N ARG A 202 -14.60 -11.07 -2.13
CA ARG A 202 -13.65 -12.15 -1.82
C ARG A 202 -14.20 -13.53 -2.21
N ILE A 203 -14.62 -13.70 -3.46
CA ILE A 203 -15.12 -14.98 -3.96
C ILE A 203 -13.90 -15.86 -4.23
N PRO A 204 -13.83 -17.07 -3.64
CA PRO A 204 -12.77 -18.03 -3.93
C PRO A 204 -12.68 -18.28 -5.44
N GLY A 205 -11.47 -18.13 -6.00
CA GLY A 205 -11.22 -18.27 -7.45
C GLY A 205 -11.29 -16.97 -8.24
N SER A 206 -11.65 -15.84 -7.62
CA SER A 206 -11.56 -14.52 -8.24
C SER A 206 -10.10 -14.11 -8.55
N MET A 207 -9.95 -13.33 -9.61
CA MET A 207 -8.68 -12.89 -10.14
C MET A 207 -8.70 -11.38 -10.39
N ASP A 208 -7.63 -10.70 -10.02
CA ASP A 208 -7.22 -9.42 -10.61
C ASP A 208 -6.82 -9.64 -12.05
N VAL A 209 -7.31 -8.80 -12.94
CA VAL A 209 -6.91 -8.81 -14.35
C VAL A 209 -6.38 -7.42 -14.71
N LEU A 210 -5.16 -7.38 -15.21
CA LEU A 210 -4.62 -6.19 -15.85
C LEU A 210 -4.79 -6.32 -17.36
N VAL A 211 -5.45 -5.34 -17.96
CA VAL A 211 -5.62 -5.19 -19.41
C VAL A 211 -5.02 -3.87 -19.85
N SER A 212 -4.67 -3.79 -21.13
CA SER A 212 -4.07 -2.57 -21.67
C SER A 212 -5.14 -1.57 -22.11
N LEU A 213 -5.49 -0.61 -21.26
CA LEU A 213 -6.49 0.42 -21.57
C LEU A 213 -5.94 1.83 -21.35
N LEU A 214 -6.15 2.74 -22.31
CA LEU A 214 -5.94 4.18 -22.17
C LEU A 214 -7.31 4.86 -22.21
N ASP A 215 -7.69 5.56 -21.14
CA ASP A 215 -9.00 6.22 -21.02
C ASP A 215 -10.19 5.27 -21.31
N GLY A 216 -10.09 4.02 -20.85
CA GLY A 216 -11.08 2.97 -21.11
C GLY A 216 -11.04 2.40 -22.54
N VAL A 217 -10.13 2.85 -23.39
CA VAL A 217 -9.95 2.36 -24.76
C VAL A 217 -8.79 1.36 -24.81
N PRO A 218 -8.98 0.14 -25.36
CA PRO A 218 -7.91 -0.81 -25.54
C PRO A 218 -6.72 -0.24 -26.32
N ARG A 219 -5.51 -0.37 -25.74
CA ARG A 219 -4.25 0.11 -26.33
C ARG A 219 -3.31 -1.07 -26.60
N PRO A 220 -2.77 -1.24 -27.81
CA PRO A 220 -1.78 -2.29 -28.07
C PRO A 220 -0.45 -1.94 -27.40
N LEU A 221 0.25 -2.95 -26.87
CA LEU A 221 1.63 -2.84 -26.38
C LEU A 221 2.57 -3.57 -27.33
N ALA A 222 3.69 -2.95 -27.69
CA ALA A 222 4.75 -3.58 -28.46
C ALA A 222 5.76 -4.28 -27.55
N ALA A 223 6.47 -5.27 -28.10
CA ALA A 223 7.58 -5.89 -27.40
C ALA A 223 8.67 -4.85 -27.13
N GLY A 224 9.05 -4.69 -25.87
CA GLY A 224 10.01 -3.69 -25.41
C GLY A 224 9.37 -2.43 -24.81
N ASP A 225 8.05 -2.26 -24.94
CA ASP A 225 7.34 -1.20 -24.23
C ASP A 225 7.29 -1.49 -22.72
N GLU A 226 7.43 -0.44 -21.92
CA GLU A 226 7.21 -0.52 -20.48
C GLU A 226 5.71 -0.55 -20.16
N LEU A 227 5.36 -1.33 -19.14
CA LEU A 227 4.00 -1.49 -18.66
C LEU A 227 3.72 -0.44 -17.57
N TYR A 228 2.89 0.54 -17.88
CA TYR A 228 2.46 1.56 -16.92
C TYR A 228 1.03 1.31 -16.43
N ILE A 229 0.67 1.82 -15.26
CA ILE A 229 -0.71 1.82 -14.75
C ILE A 229 -1.12 3.21 -14.28
N ALA A 230 -2.41 3.50 -14.33
CA ALA A 230 -2.94 4.66 -13.66
C ALA A 230 -3.16 4.33 -12.17
N TYR A 231 -2.51 5.06 -11.24
CA TYR A 231 -2.71 4.88 -9.80
C TYR A 231 -4.04 5.48 -9.30
N ARG A 232 -4.77 6.22 -10.15
CA ARG A 232 -6.06 6.84 -9.82
C ARG A 232 -7.15 6.45 -10.82
N SER A 233 -8.36 6.24 -10.30
CA SER A 233 -9.59 6.34 -11.07
C SER A 233 -9.90 7.82 -11.38
N PRO A 234 -10.50 8.16 -12.53
CA PRO A 234 -10.85 9.55 -12.92
C PRO A 234 -11.90 10.24 -12.02
N SER A 235 -12.51 9.53 -11.07
CA SER A 235 -13.43 10.09 -10.08
C SER A 235 -12.64 10.77 -8.96
N GLY A 236 -12.27 12.03 -9.20
CA GLY A 236 -11.41 12.83 -8.35
C GLY A 236 -11.93 13.02 -6.93
N ASP A 237 -11.06 12.73 -5.97
CA ASP A 237 -10.63 13.72 -4.99
C ASP A 237 -9.11 13.81 -5.09
N THR A 238 -8.58 15.01 -4.98
CA THR A 238 -7.14 15.21 -4.88
C THR A 238 -6.65 14.67 -3.52
N TYR A 239 -5.43 14.13 -3.47
CA TYR A 239 -4.78 13.74 -2.20
C TYR A 239 -4.78 14.89 -1.19
N GLU A 240 -4.80 16.14 -1.68
CA GLU A 240 -4.98 17.35 -0.87
C GLU A 240 -6.35 17.42 -0.18
N GLU A 241 -7.45 17.08 -0.86
CA GLU A 241 -8.79 17.07 -0.27
C GLU A 241 -8.95 15.96 0.77
N GLN A 242 -8.34 14.79 0.56
CA GLN A 242 -8.37 13.70 1.54
C GLN A 242 -7.55 14.01 2.79
N LEU A 243 -6.41 14.70 2.65
CA LEU A 243 -5.55 15.09 3.77
C LEU A 243 -6.10 16.27 4.58
N VAL A 244 -6.67 17.28 3.91
CA VAL A 244 -7.36 18.39 4.59
C VAL A 244 -8.51 17.82 5.43
N ASN A 245 -9.32 16.92 4.87
CA ASN A 245 -10.38 16.27 5.62
C ASN A 245 -9.87 15.42 6.80
N HIS A 246 -8.74 14.71 6.65
CA HIS A 246 -8.18 13.89 7.73
C HIS A 246 -7.62 14.73 8.90
N VAL A 247 -6.95 15.85 8.60
CA VAL A 247 -6.41 16.78 9.60
C VAL A 247 -7.53 17.60 10.26
N GLU A 248 -8.51 18.06 9.49
CA GLU A 248 -9.65 18.83 10.01
C GLU A 248 -10.58 17.99 10.89
N MET A 249 -10.86 16.74 10.52
CA MET A 249 -11.69 15.86 11.36
C MET A 249 -11.04 15.53 12.71
N ARG A 250 -9.71 15.37 12.78
CA ARG A 250 -9.02 15.08 14.05
C ARG A 250 -8.71 16.33 14.88
N GLY A 251 -8.55 17.49 14.26
CA GLY A 251 -8.41 18.77 14.97
C GLY A 251 -9.70 19.28 15.62
N ALA A 252 -10.86 18.76 15.21
CA ALA A 252 -12.16 19.06 15.81
C ALA A 252 -12.50 18.20 17.05
N GLU A 253 -11.72 17.14 17.30
CA GLU A 253 -11.93 16.20 18.42
C GLU A 253 -10.97 16.43 19.61
N SER A 254 -10.09 17.43 19.52
CA SER A 254 -9.17 17.90 20.59
C SER A 254 -9.62 19.19 21.24
#